data_AF-A0A924UTW2-F1
#
_entry.id   AF-A0A924UTW2-F1
#
_cell.length_a   1.000
_cell.length_b   1.000
_cell.length_c   1.000
_cell.angle_alpha   90.00
_cell.angle_beta   90.00
_cell.angle_gamma   90.00
#
_symmetry.space_group_name_H-M   'P 1'
#
loop_
_entity.id
_entity.type
_entity.pdbx_description
1 polymer ?
#
loop_
_entity_poly.entity_id
_entity_poly.type
_entity_poly.pdbx_seq_one_letter_code
_entity_poly.pdbx_strand_id
1 'polypeptide(L)' 'IHKHEVQMSRILETPTIKESLFPDFNGMIKSLGAWGGDFVMVISEDNPTPYFKLKGYETILRYDEMILF' A
#
# COMPACT_ATOMS: atom_id res chain seq x y z
N ILE A 1 -15.73 22.98 -12.37
CA ILE A 1 -14.96 21.81 -12.87
C ILE A 1 -15.16 20.68 -11.87
N HIS A 2 -16.41 20.23 -11.74
CA HIS A 2 -16.92 19.38 -10.67
C HIS A 2 -17.72 18.25 -11.29
N LYS A 3 -17.08 17.27 -11.95
CA LYS A 3 -17.77 16.08 -12.49
C LYS A 3 -16.87 14.98 -13.07
N HIS A 4 -15.71 14.66 -12.48
CA HIS A 4 -14.88 13.59 -13.06
C HIS A 4 -14.07 12.66 -12.14
N GLU A 5 -14.36 12.55 -10.84
CA GLU A 5 -13.64 11.55 -10.00
C GLU A 5 -14.51 10.70 -9.09
N VAL A 6 -15.83 10.75 -9.26
CA VAL A 6 -16.77 9.94 -8.43
C VAL A 6 -17.02 8.54 -9.03
N GLN A 7 -16.24 8.10 -10.02
CA GLN A 7 -16.41 6.77 -10.66
C GLN A 7 -15.26 5.77 -10.45
N MET A 8 -14.35 6.02 -9.51
CA MET A 8 -13.25 5.09 -9.18
C MET A 8 -13.46 4.33 -7.85
N SER A 9 -14.53 4.60 -7.10
CA SER A 9 -14.83 3.84 -5.86
C SER A 9 -15.32 2.40 -6.11
N ARG A 10 -15.59 2.06 -7.38
CA ARG A 10 -16.20 0.79 -7.79
C ARG A 10 -15.24 -0.18 -8.48
N ILE A 11 -13.94 0.16 -8.57
CA ILE A 11 -12.85 -0.74 -8.96
C ILE A 11 -12.16 -1.21 -7.66
N LEU A 12 -12.92 -1.91 -6.83
CA LEU A 12 -12.71 -3.35 -6.56
C LEU A 12 -11.52 -3.60 -5.61
N GLU A 13 -11.86 -3.84 -4.33
CA GLU A 13 -11.09 -4.59 -3.29
C GLU A 13 -10.05 -3.87 -2.41
N THR A 14 -9.73 -2.60 -2.64
CA THR A 14 -8.57 -1.95 -1.93
C THR A 14 -8.85 -1.10 -0.67
N PRO A 15 -10.08 -0.79 -0.21
CA PRO A 15 -10.26 -0.15 1.10
C PRO A 15 -9.95 -1.08 2.28
N THR A 16 -10.25 -2.38 2.17
CA THR A 16 -10.26 -3.31 3.31
C THR A 16 -8.89 -3.57 3.92
N ILE A 17 -7.83 -3.67 3.13
CA ILE A 17 -6.48 -3.97 3.67
C ILE A 17 -5.91 -2.76 4.42
N LYS A 18 -6.03 -1.56 3.84
CA LYS A 18 -5.58 -0.34 4.52
C LYS A 18 -6.44 -0.09 5.76
N GLU A 19 -7.76 -0.16 5.65
CA GLU A 19 -8.68 0.10 6.76
C GLU A 19 -8.62 -0.97 7.87
N SER A 20 -8.32 -2.24 7.53
CA SER A 20 -8.23 -3.33 8.52
C SER A 20 -6.86 -3.44 9.18
N LEU A 21 -5.77 -3.34 8.42
CA LEU A 21 -4.41 -3.62 8.93
C LEU A 21 -3.61 -2.35 9.25
N PHE A 22 -3.88 -1.26 8.52
CA PHE A 22 -3.08 -0.03 8.56
C PHE A 22 -3.94 1.25 8.65
N PRO A 23 -4.93 1.31 9.58
CA PRO A 23 -5.91 2.40 9.61
C PRO A 23 -5.27 3.76 9.92
N ASP A 24 -4.15 3.74 10.64
CA ASP A 24 -3.38 4.89 11.10
C ASP A 24 -2.21 5.25 10.17
N PHE A 25 -2.02 4.52 9.06
CA PHE A 25 -0.91 4.79 8.15
C PHE A 25 -1.17 6.02 7.26
N ASN A 26 -0.29 7.03 7.39
CA ASN A 26 -0.30 8.21 6.55
C ASN A 26 0.42 7.94 5.20
N GLY A 27 -0.33 7.42 4.24
CA GLY A 27 0.13 7.15 2.89
C GLY A 27 -0.84 6.30 2.08
N MET A 28 -0.39 5.85 0.91
CA MET A 28 -1.16 4.97 0.03
C MET A 28 -0.67 3.53 0.17
N ILE A 29 -1.60 2.58 0.23
CA ILE A 29 -1.31 1.15 0.29
C ILE A 29 -2.10 0.45 -0.81
N LYS A 30 -1.43 -0.42 -1.57
CA LYS A 30 -2.05 -1.24 -2.61
C LYS A 30 -1.56 -2.68 -2.48
N SER A 31 -2.47 -3.64 -2.47
CA SER A 31 -2.09 -5.06 -2.52
C SER A 31 -1.43 -5.41 -3.85
N LEU A 32 -0.34 -6.18 -3.81
CA LEU A 32 0.34 -6.72 -4.99
C LEU A 32 -0.17 -8.12 -5.36
N GLY A 33 -1.46 -8.38 -5.13
CA GLY A 33 -2.16 -9.68 -5.10
C GLY A 33 -2.03 -10.65 -6.29
N ALA A 34 -1.12 -10.46 -7.23
CA ALA A 34 -0.80 -11.44 -8.28
C ALA A 34 0.01 -12.66 -7.76
N TRP A 35 0.58 -12.59 -6.54
CA TRP A 35 1.43 -13.65 -5.95
C TRP A 35 0.80 -14.34 -4.74
N GLY A 36 -0.53 -14.28 -4.57
CA GLY A 36 -1.20 -14.90 -3.43
C GLY A 36 -1.39 -13.99 -2.21
N GLY A 37 -1.08 -12.70 -2.33
CA GLY A 37 -1.43 -11.70 -1.31
C GLY A 37 -0.36 -11.41 -0.24
N ASP A 38 0.86 -11.90 -0.41
CA ASP A 38 1.92 -11.78 0.60
C ASP A 38 2.53 -10.37 0.73
N PHE A 39 2.42 -9.54 -0.31
CA PHE A 39 3.04 -8.22 -0.36
C PHE A 39 2.03 -7.10 -0.58
N VAL A 40 2.29 -5.98 0.09
CA VAL A 40 1.64 -4.69 -0.15
C VAL A 40 2.67 -3.69 -0.65
N MET A 41 2.29 -2.90 -1.65
CA MET A 41 3.03 -1.73 -2.08
C MET A 41 2.59 -0.53 -1.26
N VAL A 42 3.56 0.23 -0.76
CA VAL A 42 3.33 1.38 0.10
C VAL A 42 3.99 2.61 -0.51
N ILE A 43 3.28 3.73 -0.51
CA ILE A 43 3.78 5.04 -0.94
C ILE A 43 3.52 6.04 0.19
N SER A 44 4.56 6.75 0.63
CA SER A 44 4.47 7.80 1.65
C SER A 44 5.52 8.87 1.35
N GLU A 45 5.30 10.09 1.85
CA GLU A 45 6.29 11.19 1.79
C GLU A 45 7.44 10.94 2.76
N ASP A 46 7.13 10.37 3.93
CA ASP A 46 8.10 10.03 4.97
C ASP A 46 8.55 8.57 4.85
N ASN A 47 9.69 8.23 5.47
CA ASN A 47 10.17 6.85 5.52
C ASN A 47 9.20 5.96 6.32
N PRO A 48 8.50 5.00 5.68
CA PRO A 48 7.50 4.21 6.36
C PRO A 48 8.09 3.01 7.14
N THR A 49 9.39 2.71 6.99
CA THR A 49 10.03 1.51 7.55
C THR A 49 9.78 1.31 9.05
N PRO A 50 9.91 2.32 9.94
CA PRO A 50 9.71 2.12 11.37
C PRO A 50 8.29 1.66 11.71
N TYR A 51 7.28 2.19 11.01
CA TYR A 51 5.87 1.85 11.22
C TYR A 51 5.61 0.37 10.90
N PHE A 52 6.10 -0.11 9.76
CA PHE A 52 5.87 -1.50 9.33
C PHE A 52 6.67 -2.50 10.18
N LYS A 53 7.89 -2.15 10.59
CA LYS A 53 8.65 -2.98 11.54
C LYS A 53 7.96 -3.10 12.89
N LEU A 54 7.42 -2.02 13.43
CA LEU A 54 6.68 -2.05 14.71
C LEU A 54 5.44 -2.97 14.64
N LYS A 55 4.81 -3.07 13.46
CA LYS A 55 3.69 -4.00 13.21
C LYS A 55 4.12 -5.44 12.91
N GLY A 56 5.42 -5.75 12.88
CA GLY A 56 5.96 -7.09 12.65
C GLY A 56 6.24 -7.43 11.18
N TYR A 57 6.21 -6.45 10.28
CA TYR A 57 6.60 -6.64 8.88
C TYR A 57 8.09 -6.37 8.71
N GLU A 58 8.90 -7.42 8.74
CA GLU A 58 10.37 -7.33 8.66
C GLU A 58 10.89 -7.23 7.23
N THR A 59 10.21 -7.87 6.27
CA THR A 59 10.59 -7.84 4.86
C THR A 59 10.10 -6.55 4.23
N ILE A 60 10.99 -5.58 4.10
CA ILE A 60 10.72 -4.29 3.46
C ILE A 60 11.69 -4.16 2.30
N LEU A 61 11.15 -4.23 1.09
CA LEU A 61 11.89 -4.09 -0.16
C LEU A 61 11.66 -2.68 -0.70
N ARG A 62 12.75 -1.96 -0.99
CA ARG A 62 12.65 -0.71 -1.71
C ARG A 62 12.44 -0.99 -3.19
N TYR A 63 11.76 -0.07 -3.87
CA TYR A 63 11.44 -0.24 -5.28
C TYR A 63 12.69 -0.37 -6.16
N ASP A 64 13.76 0.35 -5.82
CA ASP A 64 15.06 0.28 -6.50
C ASP A 64 15.79 -1.05 -6.32
N GLU A 65 15.51 -1.81 -5.27
CA GLU A 65 16.06 -3.15 -5.05
C GLU A 65 15.34 -4.22 -5.87
N MET A 66 14.09 -3.96 -6.25
CA MET A 66 13.28 -4.89 -7.04
C MET A 66 13.52 -4.78 -8.54
N ILE A 67 14.00 -3.63 -9.00
CA ILE A 67 14.28 -3.41 -10.42
C ILE A 67 15.74 -3.82 -10.71
N LEU A 68 15.91 -4.92 -11.43
CA LEU A 68 17.20 -5.30 -12.02
C LEU A 68 17.33 -4.58 -13.37
N PHE A 69 18.27 -3.64 -13.45
CA PHE A 69 18.75 -3.07 -14.72
C PHE A 69 20.04 -3.75 -15.16
#